data_AF-A0A661NRY6-F1
#
_entry.id   AF-A0A661NRY6-F1
#
_cell.length_a   1.000
_cell.length_b   1.000
_cell.length_c   1.000
_cell.angle_alpha   90.00
_cell.angle_beta   90.00
_cell.angle_gamma   90.00
#
_symmetry.space_group_name_H-M   'P 1'
#
loop_
_entity.id
_entity.type
_entity.pdbx_description
1 polymer ?
#
loop_
_entity_poly.entity_id
_entity_poly.type
_entity_poly.pdbx_seq_one_letter_code
_entity_poly.pdbx_strand_id
1 'polypeptide(L)'
;MFTCCPDRRGPPATLRSDFVSGIRLFSIGSIPVAASPWYFALLAYWLWDGELVRGIIWAVVVTVSILVHELGHALVARHYRLGPSILLWGLGGLCFHERADRDRHDALIVAAGPGAGLLLGAVTWGVSLALPPIADPVLAWRFADAVQMMLWVNILWSFVNLLPLWPLDGGQLFRLGMLQFTAPKTADKVTHIVSLGVIAVAFGAAYMMQSFFIFALAAFAAWRNVQALKGEISSGAFRPVSQMAKTLLAQAEVAYAAEDYREAARLCHQLRALDNPDQTTMRRAWQILGPSMARFDDPDHALSFLKRATPNADVVEGLVECYFQLDMHDELEALIASKDFAKVDPARREQILAVVEPAAERP
;
A
#
# COMPACT_ATOMS: atom_id res chain seq x y z
N MET A 1 25.23 -31.65 10.61
CA MET A 1 26.24 -30.56 10.59
C MET A 1 25.68 -29.47 9.68
N PHE A 2 25.37 -28.31 10.25
CA PHE A 2 24.76 -27.17 9.56
C PHE A 2 25.69 -26.64 8.47
N THR A 3 25.21 -26.46 7.24
CA THR A 3 25.91 -25.64 6.23
C THR A 3 24.92 -24.82 5.40
N CYS A 4 24.86 -23.54 5.79
CA CYS A 4 24.66 -22.33 4.99
C CYS A 4 23.65 -22.34 3.83
N CYS A 5 22.49 -21.76 4.14
CA CYS A 5 21.70 -20.93 3.23
C CYS A 5 22.59 -19.80 2.64
N PRO A 6 22.73 -19.68 1.31
CA PRO A 6 23.24 -18.45 0.73
C PRO A 6 22.09 -17.43 0.69
N ASP A 7 22.27 -16.38 1.49
CA ASP A 7 21.50 -15.14 1.47
C ASP A 7 21.27 -14.66 0.03
N ARG A 8 20.04 -14.81 -0.49
CA ARG A 8 19.55 -14.08 -1.68
C ARG A 8 18.62 -12.95 -1.23
N ARG A 9 19.15 -12.01 -0.44
CA ARG A 9 18.69 -10.61 -0.46
C ARG A 9 19.08 -9.95 -1.78
N GLY A 10 18.38 -10.31 -2.85
CA GLY A 10 18.22 -9.43 -3.99
C GLY A 10 16.94 -8.61 -3.82
N PRO A 11 16.91 -7.31 -4.09
CA PRO A 11 15.64 -6.60 -4.17
C PRO A 11 14.76 -7.28 -5.24
N PRO A 12 13.46 -7.50 -5.01
CA PRO A 12 12.60 -8.12 -6.01
C PRO A 12 12.66 -7.31 -7.31
N ALA A 13 12.93 -8.01 -8.41
CA ALA A 13 13.11 -7.47 -9.75
C ALA A 13 11.81 -6.91 -10.40
N THR A 14 10.85 -6.45 -9.60
CA THR A 14 9.52 -5.98 -10.04
C THR A 14 9.24 -4.51 -9.75
N LEU A 15 10.23 -3.72 -9.31
CA LEU A 15 10.08 -2.25 -9.17
C LEU A 15 10.20 -1.47 -10.49
N ARG A 16 9.95 -2.11 -11.65
CA ARG A 16 10.33 -1.56 -12.97
C ARG A 16 9.23 -0.87 -13.78
N SER A 17 7.95 -0.90 -13.42
CA SER A 17 6.90 -0.42 -14.35
C SER A 17 5.73 0.42 -13.80
N ASP A 18 5.65 0.77 -12.51
CA ASP A 18 4.43 1.42 -11.99
C ASP A 18 4.48 2.96 -11.84
N PHE A 19 5.49 3.63 -12.40
CA PHE A 19 5.49 5.09 -12.47
C PHE A 19 4.83 5.60 -13.76
N VAL A 20 3.53 5.37 -13.93
CA VAL A 20 2.81 5.90 -15.11
C VAL A 20 2.79 7.45 -15.13
N SER A 21 3.26 8.13 -14.08
CA SER A 21 3.29 9.61 -14.01
C SER A 21 4.49 10.26 -13.30
N GLY A 22 5.56 9.54 -12.94
CA GLY A 22 6.66 10.11 -12.13
C GLY A 22 8.07 9.62 -12.47
N ILE A 23 9.06 10.49 -12.30
CA ILE A 23 10.49 10.16 -12.42
C ILE A 23 10.98 9.68 -11.06
N ARG A 24 11.55 8.47 -10.99
CA ARG A 24 12.14 7.95 -9.74
C ARG A 24 13.34 8.81 -9.34
N LEU A 25 13.31 9.34 -8.12
CA LEU A 25 14.37 10.18 -7.58
C LEU A 25 15.41 9.35 -6.82
N PHE A 26 14.98 8.68 -5.75
CA PHE A 26 15.83 7.89 -4.87
C PHE A 26 14.99 6.83 -4.13
N SER A 27 15.58 6.13 -3.16
CA SER A 27 14.86 5.19 -2.32
C SER A 27 15.38 5.28 -0.89
N ILE A 28 14.45 5.36 0.07
CA ILE A 28 14.78 5.38 1.50
C ILE A 28 14.56 3.96 2.03
N GLY A 29 15.65 3.19 2.14
CA GLY A 29 15.56 1.75 2.43
C GLY A 29 14.81 1.01 1.31
N SER A 30 13.67 0.40 1.64
CA SER A 30 12.82 -0.30 0.67
C SER A 30 11.66 0.56 0.12
N ILE A 31 11.65 1.87 0.39
CA ILE A 31 10.56 2.78 0.01
C ILE A 31 11.03 3.61 -1.20
N PRO A 32 10.50 3.36 -2.41
CA PRO A 32 10.84 4.17 -3.58
C PRO A 32 10.18 5.55 -3.50
N VAL A 33 10.92 6.59 -3.86
CA VAL A 33 10.45 7.97 -3.94
C VAL A 33 10.56 8.45 -5.38
N ALA A 34 9.47 8.96 -5.93
CA ALA A 34 9.42 9.57 -7.26
C ALA A 34 8.80 10.96 -7.22
N ALA A 35 8.99 11.73 -8.29
CA ALA A 35 8.37 13.02 -8.47
C ALA A 35 7.71 13.13 -9.86
N SER A 36 6.51 13.69 -9.91
CA SER A 36 5.84 13.97 -11.17
C SER A 36 6.37 15.28 -11.81
N PRO A 37 6.21 15.46 -13.13
CA PRO A 37 6.56 16.72 -13.82
C PRO A 37 5.95 17.97 -13.16
N TRP A 38 4.73 17.84 -12.63
CA TRP A 38 4.04 18.93 -11.94
C TRP A 38 4.71 19.37 -10.64
N TYR A 39 5.38 18.44 -9.95
CA TYR A 39 6.17 18.80 -8.78
C TYR A 39 7.33 19.71 -9.16
N PHE A 40 8.04 19.40 -10.25
CA PHE A 40 9.12 20.27 -10.74
C PHE A 40 8.61 21.62 -11.22
N ALA A 41 7.43 21.67 -11.84
CA ALA A 41 6.79 22.92 -12.22
C ALA A 41 6.47 23.80 -11.00
N LEU A 42 6.00 23.21 -9.90
CA LEU A 42 5.77 23.91 -8.63
C LEU A 42 7.07 24.47 -8.04
N LEU A 43 8.15 23.67 -8.03
CA LEU A 43 9.47 24.14 -7.58
C LEU A 43 9.98 25.31 -8.43
N ALA A 44 9.83 25.21 -9.76
CA ALA A 44 10.21 26.27 -10.69
C ALA A 44 9.39 27.56 -10.44
N TYR A 45 8.09 27.44 -10.14
CA TYR A 45 7.25 28.58 -9.78
C TYR A 45 7.77 29.29 -8.53
N TRP A 46 8.07 28.58 -7.45
CA TRP A 46 8.60 29.21 -6.22
C TRP A 46 9.98 29.85 -6.39
N LEU A 47 10.81 29.32 -7.29
CA LEU A 47 12.09 29.92 -7.66
C LEU A 47 11.90 31.21 -8.46
N TRP A 48 10.79 31.33 -9.20
CA TRP A 48 10.46 32.48 -10.04
C TRP A 48 9.72 33.61 -9.31
N ASP A 49 8.87 33.27 -8.33
CA ASP A 49 7.91 34.17 -7.68
C ASP A 49 8.54 35.23 -6.73
N GLY A 50 9.88 35.38 -6.68
CA GLY A 50 10.52 36.39 -5.82
C GLY A 50 12.04 36.31 -5.68
N GLU A 51 12.54 36.54 -4.46
CA GLU A 51 13.97 36.45 -4.13
C GLU A 51 14.45 35.00 -4.24
N LEU A 52 15.36 34.73 -5.16
CA LEU A 52 15.86 33.37 -5.46
C LEU A 52 16.29 32.60 -4.21
N VAL A 53 17.02 33.24 -3.29
CA VAL A 53 17.49 32.59 -2.06
C VAL A 53 16.32 32.15 -1.18
N ARG A 54 15.32 33.03 -1.00
CA ARG A 54 14.12 32.73 -0.22
C ARG A 54 13.27 31.66 -0.90
N GLY A 55 13.15 31.70 -2.23
CA GLY A 55 12.49 30.67 -3.03
C GLY A 55 13.14 29.29 -2.89
N ILE A 56 14.49 29.24 -2.88
CA ILE A 56 15.25 28.00 -2.62
C ILE A 56 14.96 27.49 -1.20
N ILE A 57 15.04 28.36 -0.18
CA ILE A 57 14.76 27.99 1.21
C ILE A 57 13.34 27.44 1.34
N TRP A 58 12.34 28.13 0.78
CA TRP A 58 10.94 27.71 0.78
C TRP A 58 10.76 26.35 0.09
N ALA A 59 11.32 26.18 -1.11
CA ALA A 59 11.29 24.92 -1.84
C ALA A 59 11.86 23.76 -1.03
N VAL A 60 13.02 23.96 -0.37
CA VAL A 60 13.64 22.95 0.50
C VAL A 60 12.77 22.64 1.70
N VAL A 61 12.28 23.66 2.42
CA VAL A 61 11.43 23.51 3.60
C VAL A 61 10.17 22.72 3.27
N VAL A 62 9.45 23.09 2.21
CA VAL A 62 8.21 22.41 1.82
C VAL A 62 8.50 20.98 1.35
N THR A 63 9.57 20.78 0.58
CA THR A 63 9.98 19.44 0.12
C THR A 63 10.31 18.51 1.27
N VAL A 64 11.11 18.96 2.24
CA VAL A 64 11.46 18.18 3.42
C VAL A 64 10.22 17.89 4.26
N SER A 65 9.35 18.88 4.45
CA SER A 65 8.12 18.72 5.24
C SER A 65 7.17 17.70 4.62
N ILE A 66 6.91 17.80 3.31
CA ILE A 66 6.09 16.82 2.57
C ILE A 66 6.74 15.44 2.66
N LEU A 67 8.04 15.33 2.42
CA LEU A 67 8.72 14.04 2.45
C LEU A 67 8.65 13.39 3.83
N VAL A 68 8.83 14.15 4.92
CA VAL A 68 8.75 13.63 6.29
C VAL A 68 7.32 13.22 6.63
N HIS A 69 6.31 13.98 6.20
CA HIS A 69 4.89 13.60 6.32
C HIS A 69 4.61 12.27 5.61
N GLU A 70 4.95 12.16 4.33
CA GLU A 70 4.74 10.91 3.57
C GLU A 70 5.55 9.74 4.11
N LEU A 71 6.75 10.01 4.62
CA LEU A 71 7.57 9.00 5.27
C LEU A 71 6.91 8.50 6.56
N GLY A 72 6.19 9.34 7.30
CA GLY A 72 5.36 8.93 8.43
C GLY A 72 4.38 7.82 8.06
N HIS A 73 3.57 8.03 7.01
CA HIS A 73 2.68 7.00 6.47
C HIS A 73 3.46 5.76 6.03
N ALA A 74 4.51 5.95 5.23
CA ALA A 74 5.25 4.86 4.63
C ALA A 74 5.98 3.99 5.66
N LEU A 75 6.50 4.56 6.74
CA LEU A 75 7.17 3.80 7.80
C LEU A 75 6.19 2.89 8.56
N VAL A 76 4.99 3.38 8.87
CA VAL A 76 3.96 2.57 9.52
C VAL A 76 3.39 1.51 8.56
N ALA A 77 3.14 1.87 7.30
CA ALA A 77 2.72 0.90 6.28
C ALA A 77 3.77 -0.21 6.07
N ARG A 78 5.06 0.15 6.08
CA ARG A 78 6.17 -0.79 6.00
C ARG A 78 6.26 -1.70 7.22
N HIS A 79 5.99 -1.17 8.43
CA HIS A 79 5.91 -1.99 9.64
C HIS A 79 4.86 -3.11 9.49
N TYR A 80 3.74 -2.82 8.82
CA TYR A 80 2.71 -3.78 8.47
C TYR A 80 2.96 -4.56 7.16
N ARG A 81 4.13 -4.41 6.53
CA ARG A 81 4.55 -5.10 5.29
C ARG A 81 3.67 -4.79 4.06
N LEU A 82 3.12 -3.59 3.96
CA LEU A 82 2.16 -3.17 2.92
C LEU A 82 2.81 -2.47 1.70
N GLY A 83 4.07 -2.79 1.39
CA GLY A 83 4.78 -2.35 0.17
C GLY A 83 4.64 -0.86 -0.21
N PRO A 84 4.98 0.11 0.66
CA PRO A 84 4.67 1.52 0.42
C PRO A 84 5.57 2.15 -0.65
N SER A 85 5.03 3.14 -1.38
CA SER A 85 5.75 3.95 -2.36
C SER A 85 5.29 5.41 -2.33
N ILE A 86 6.23 6.36 -2.44
CA ILE A 86 5.96 7.80 -2.33
C ILE A 86 6.05 8.48 -3.70
N LEU A 87 5.06 9.29 -4.03
CA LEU A 87 5.05 10.17 -5.20
C LEU A 87 4.88 11.63 -4.77
N LEU A 88 5.87 12.46 -5.08
CA LEU A 88 5.78 13.91 -4.96
C LEU A 88 5.07 14.47 -6.20
N TRP A 89 4.06 15.31 -5.99
CA TRP A 89 3.26 15.88 -7.07
C TRP A 89 2.89 17.35 -6.82
N GLY A 90 2.34 18.02 -7.82
CA GLY A 90 2.15 19.47 -7.79
C GLY A 90 1.27 20.03 -6.67
N LEU A 91 0.58 19.18 -5.90
CA LEU A 91 -0.22 19.57 -4.73
C LEU A 91 0.30 19.01 -3.40
N GLY A 92 1.43 18.31 -3.38
CA GLY A 92 1.99 17.74 -2.16
C GLY A 92 2.72 16.42 -2.38
N GLY A 93 2.52 15.48 -1.46
CA GLY A 93 2.96 14.10 -1.55
C GLY A 93 1.78 13.14 -1.66
N LEU A 94 2.06 11.90 -2.04
CA LEU A 94 1.11 10.81 -1.98
C LEU A 94 1.86 9.51 -1.66
N CYS A 95 1.56 8.94 -0.50
CA CYS A 95 2.02 7.61 -0.12
C CYS A 95 1.00 6.54 -0.55
N PHE A 96 1.35 5.74 -1.55
CA PHE A 96 0.59 4.55 -1.92
C PHE A 96 0.96 3.37 -1.04
N HIS A 97 -0.03 2.59 -0.62
CA HIS A 97 0.16 1.31 0.06
C HIS A 97 -0.99 0.34 -0.21
N GLU A 98 -0.77 -0.94 0.09
CA GLU A 98 -1.84 -1.94 0.12
C GLU A 98 -2.76 -1.72 1.31
N ARG A 99 -4.05 -2.10 1.20
CA ARG A 99 -4.98 -1.99 2.32
C ARG A 99 -4.60 -2.96 3.44
N ALA A 100 -4.58 -2.48 4.69
CA ALA A 100 -4.29 -3.33 5.83
C ALA A 100 -5.44 -4.31 6.12
N ASP A 101 -5.11 -5.45 6.73
CA ASP A 101 -6.11 -6.45 7.16
C ASP A 101 -7.12 -5.91 8.19
N ARG A 102 -6.79 -4.82 8.88
CA ARG A 102 -7.63 -4.22 9.92
C ARG A 102 -7.71 -2.71 9.72
N ASP A 103 -8.92 -2.16 9.79
CA ASP A 103 -9.16 -0.72 9.65
C ASP A 103 -8.38 0.13 10.66
N ARG A 104 -8.12 -0.41 11.88
CA ARG A 104 -7.27 0.26 12.87
C ARG A 104 -5.83 0.46 12.41
N HIS A 105 -5.29 -0.47 11.62
CA HIS A 105 -3.93 -0.34 11.08
C HIS A 105 -3.90 0.71 9.97
N ASP A 106 -4.92 0.75 9.10
CA ASP A 106 -5.10 1.83 8.12
C ASP A 106 -5.20 3.19 8.84
N ALA A 107 -5.95 3.28 9.94
CA ALA A 107 -6.07 4.52 10.71
C ALA A 107 -4.73 4.94 11.33
N LEU A 108 -3.92 4.01 11.84
CA LEU A 108 -2.57 4.31 12.33
C LEU A 108 -1.63 4.77 11.21
N ILE A 109 -1.72 4.17 10.02
CA ILE A 109 -0.94 4.58 8.86
C ILE A 109 -1.29 6.02 8.47
N VAL A 110 -2.58 6.33 8.35
CA VAL A 110 -3.05 7.67 7.97
C VAL A 110 -2.72 8.71 9.07
N ALA A 111 -2.83 8.36 10.35
CA ALA A 111 -2.46 9.28 11.43
C ALA A 111 -0.94 9.55 11.52
N ALA A 112 -0.11 8.64 10.99
CA ALA A 112 1.34 8.74 11.10
C ALA A 112 1.94 9.90 10.30
N GLY A 113 1.32 10.32 9.19
CA GLY A 113 1.78 11.45 8.39
C GLY A 113 1.70 12.78 9.15
N PRO A 114 0.50 13.21 9.58
CA PRO A 114 0.35 14.39 10.42
C PRO A 114 1.14 14.30 11.72
N GLY A 115 1.26 13.10 12.32
CA GLY A 115 2.10 12.87 13.48
C GLY A 115 3.58 13.14 13.22
N ALA A 116 4.11 12.71 12.08
CA ALA A 116 5.49 12.98 11.67
C ALA A 116 5.73 14.47 11.39
N GLY A 117 4.77 15.15 10.74
CA GLY A 117 4.82 16.60 10.55
C GLY A 117 4.86 17.35 11.88
N LEU A 118 3.91 17.08 12.79
CA LEU A 118 3.90 17.70 14.11
C LEU A 118 5.19 17.45 14.90
N LEU A 119 5.73 16.23 14.84
CA LEU A 119 7.01 15.89 15.46
C LEU A 119 8.16 16.71 14.87
N LEU A 120 8.24 16.84 13.54
CA LEU A 120 9.26 17.67 12.89
C LEU A 120 9.14 19.14 13.29
N GLY A 121 7.92 19.66 13.40
CA GLY A 121 7.66 21.01 13.90
C GLY A 121 8.17 21.19 15.34
N ALA A 122 7.83 20.26 16.24
CA ALA A 122 8.27 20.30 17.64
C ALA A 122 9.80 20.22 17.77
N VAL A 123 10.45 19.33 17.00
CA VAL A 123 11.92 19.21 16.98
C VAL A 123 12.55 20.50 16.45
N THR A 124 12.02 21.06 15.37
CA THR A 124 12.52 22.33 14.79
C THR A 124 12.44 23.46 15.81
N TRP A 125 11.31 23.56 16.52
CA TRP A 125 11.13 24.55 17.58
C TRP A 125 12.16 24.34 18.70
N GLY A 126 12.28 23.11 19.22
CA GLY A 126 13.25 22.80 20.28
C GLY A 126 14.69 23.10 19.89
N VAL A 127 15.12 22.74 18.68
CA VAL A 127 16.46 23.05 18.15
C VAL A 127 16.67 24.55 18.02
N SER A 128 15.66 25.30 17.55
CA SER A 128 15.76 26.76 17.40
C SER A 128 16.01 27.49 18.73
N LEU A 129 15.52 26.94 19.84
CA LEU A 129 15.73 27.49 21.20
C LEU A 129 17.12 27.15 21.76
N ALA A 130 17.73 26.06 21.30
CA ALA A 130 19.03 25.58 21.78
C ALA A 130 20.22 26.21 21.03
N LEU A 131 19.98 26.79 19.86
CA LEU A 131 21.04 27.38 19.04
C LEU A 131 21.47 28.75 19.57
N PRO A 132 22.78 29.08 19.56
CA PRO A 132 23.25 30.38 19.96
C PRO A 132 22.80 31.47 18.95
N PRO A 133 22.67 32.73 19.38
CA PRO A 133 22.37 33.84 18.48
C PRO A 133 23.38 33.93 17.33
N ILE A 134 22.88 34.11 16.12
CA ILE A 134 23.71 34.30 14.93
C ILE A 134 24.15 35.76 14.89
N ALA A 135 25.46 36.01 14.86
CA ALA A 135 26.02 37.36 14.91
C ALA A 135 25.76 38.18 13.63
N ASP A 136 25.74 37.53 12.46
CA ASP A 136 25.44 38.18 11.19
C ASP A 136 23.92 38.46 11.09
N PRO A 137 23.49 39.73 10.95
CA PRO A 137 22.06 40.07 10.95
C PRO A 137 21.28 39.48 9.77
N VAL A 138 21.92 39.35 8.61
CA VAL A 138 21.27 38.80 7.40
C VAL A 138 21.07 37.31 7.55
N LEU A 139 22.09 36.59 8.02
CA LEU A 139 22.01 35.16 8.29
C LEU A 139 21.03 34.86 9.43
N ALA A 140 21.02 35.68 10.49
CA ALA A 140 20.07 35.56 11.59
C ALA A 140 18.62 35.70 11.11
N TRP A 141 18.33 36.70 10.27
CA TRP A 141 17.01 36.89 9.69
C TRP A 141 16.60 35.72 8.77
N ARG A 142 17.50 35.26 7.89
CA ARG A 142 17.24 34.12 7.00
C ARG A 142 16.99 32.82 7.77
N PHE A 143 17.76 32.59 8.83
CA PHE A 143 17.55 31.44 9.71
C PHE A 143 16.20 31.51 10.41
N ALA A 144 15.84 32.68 10.95
CA ALA A 144 14.55 32.88 11.60
C ALA A 144 13.37 32.69 10.62
N ASP A 145 13.46 33.23 9.40
CA ASP A 145 12.44 33.04 8.34
C ASP A 145 12.32 31.55 7.98
N ALA A 146 13.43 30.83 7.80
CA ALA A 146 13.42 29.40 7.52
C ALA A 146 12.81 28.56 8.66
N VAL A 147 13.13 28.87 9.91
CA VAL A 147 12.53 28.22 11.08
C VAL A 147 11.02 28.51 11.13
N GLN A 148 10.61 29.75 10.92
CA GLN A 148 9.21 30.12 10.91
C GLN A 148 8.45 29.40 9.78
N MET A 149 9.00 29.33 8.58
CA MET A 149 8.45 28.56 7.47
C MET A 149 8.30 27.08 7.82
N MET A 150 9.33 26.47 8.40
CA MET A 150 9.32 25.06 8.80
C MET A 150 8.26 24.78 9.86
N LEU A 151 8.12 25.66 10.87
CA LEU A 151 7.07 25.54 11.89
C LEU A 151 5.69 25.71 11.28
N TRP A 152 5.51 26.72 10.43
CA TRP A 152 4.23 27.01 9.81
C TRP A 152 3.77 25.86 8.91
N VAL A 153 4.66 25.37 8.04
CA VAL A 153 4.37 24.22 7.18
C VAL A 153 4.11 22.98 8.04
N ASN A 154 4.99 22.59 8.96
CA ASN A 154 4.81 21.32 9.66
C ASN A 154 3.66 21.31 10.67
N ILE A 155 3.39 22.43 11.34
CA ILE A 155 2.33 22.48 12.35
C ILE A 155 0.98 22.77 11.68
N LEU A 156 0.86 23.89 10.95
CA LEU A 156 -0.42 24.27 10.38
C LEU A 156 -0.87 23.28 9.30
N TRP A 157 0.04 22.84 8.41
CA TRP A 157 -0.31 21.88 7.36
C TRP A 157 -0.74 20.53 7.95
N SER A 158 -0.14 20.09 9.05
CA SER A 158 -0.60 18.87 9.74
C SER A 158 -2.01 19.01 10.29
N PHE A 159 -2.36 20.16 10.88
CA PHE A 159 -3.74 20.42 11.32
C PHE A 159 -4.72 20.53 10.16
N VAL A 160 -4.33 21.18 9.07
CA VAL A 160 -5.13 21.24 7.84
C VAL A 160 -5.36 19.82 7.30
N ASN A 161 -4.33 18.97 7.29
CA ASN A 161 -4.47 17.58 6.87
C ASN A 161 -5.41 16.79 7.76
N LEU A 162 -5.51 17.10 9.06
CA LEU A 162 -6.44 16.44 9.98
C LEU A 162 -7.89 16.93 9.88
N LEU A 163 -8.18 17.93 9.04
CA LEU A 163 -9.57 18.32 8.77
C LEU A 163 -10.34 17.17 8.11
N PRO A 164 -11.65 16.99 8.40
CA PRO A 164 -12.48 15.97 7.80
C PRO A 164 -12.85 16.34 6.34
N LEU A 165 -11.83 16.49 5.50
CA LEU A 165 -11.89 16.89 4.11
C LEU A 165 -11.16 15.85 3.27
N TRP A 166 -11.88 15.11 2.43
CA TRP A 166 -11.29 14.22 1.47
C TRP A 166 -10.66 15.02 0.31
N PRO A 167 -9.43 14.71 -0.14
CA PRO A 167 -8.63 13.50 0.11
C PRO A 167 -7.61 13.60 1.26
N LEU A 168 -7.65 14.65 2.10
CA LEU A 168 -6.70 14.81 3.22
C LEU A 168 -6.84 13.68 4.24
N ASP A 169 -5.79 13.51 5.05
CA ASP A 169 -5.67 12.43 6.03
C ASP A 169 -6.84 12.38 7.03
N GLY A 170 -7.31 13.52 7.49
CA GLY A 170 -8.46 13.67 8.38
C GLY A 170 -9.76 13.25 7.73
N GLY A 171 -9.92 13.46 6.42
CA GLY A 171 -11.04 12.92 5.65
C GLY A 171 -10.97 11.39 5.55
N GLN A 172 -9.78 10.83 5.38
CA GLN A 172 -9.55 9.38 5.36
C GLN A 172 -9.79 8.76 6.74
N LEU A 173 -9.32 9.38 7.82
CA LEU A 173 -9.57 8.98 9.21
C LEU A 173 -11.06 9.05 9.54
N PHE A 174 -11.73 10.13 9.14
CA PHE A 174 -13.17 10.29 9.32
C PHE A 174 -13.93 9.16 8.63
N ARG A 175 -13.57 8.83 7.40
CA ARG A 175 -14.13 7.70 6.65
C ARG A 175 -13.91 6.37 7.36
N LEU A 176 -12.70 6.09 7.83
CA LEU A 176 -12.37 4.86 8.57
C LEU A 176 -13.17 4.75 9.88
N GLY A 177 -13.38 5.87 10.57
CA GLY A 177 -14.26 5.96 11.72
C GLY A 177 -15.72 5.66 11.36
N MET A 178 -16.23 6.25 10.28
CA MET A 178 -17.59 6.01 9.80
C MET A 178 -17.83 4.55 9.38
N LEU A 179 -16.80 3.86 8.87
CA LEU A 179 -16.87 2.43 8.54
C LEU A 179 -17.12 1.54 9.77
N GLN A 180 -16.81 2.01 10.98
CA GLN A 180 -17.09 1.26 12.22
C GLN A 180 -18.58 1.25 12.59
N PHE A 181 -19.36 2.19 12.04
CA PHE A 181 -20.76 2.40 12.40
C PHE A 181 -21.73 2.23 11.23
N THR A 182 -21.23 2.27 9.99
CA THR A 182 -22.07 2.33 8.79
C THR A 182 -21.51 1.48 7.64
N ALA A 183 -22.38 1.11 6.70
CA ALA A 183 -21.97 0.39 5.50
C ALA A 183 -21.03 1.25 4.62
N PRO A 184 -20.12 0.63 3.84
CA PRO A 184 -19.10 1.35 3.07
C PRO A 184 -19.63 2.48 2.18
N LYS A 185 -20.73 2.24 1.44
CA LYS A 185 -21.34 3.26 0.58
C LYS A 185 -21.83 4.48 1.37
N THR A 186 -22.34 4.25 2.57
CA THR A 186 -22.83 5.32 3.45
C THR A 186 -21.65 6.09 4.07
N ALA A 187 -20.61 5.39 4.52
CA ALA A 187 -19.39 6.02 5.03
C ALA A 187 -18.73 6.92 3.97
N ASP A 188 -18.63 6.45 2.72
CA ASP A 188 -18.11 7.23 1.59
C ASP A 188 -18.95 8.49 1.35
N LYS A 189 -20.27 8.32 1.24
CA LYS A 189 -21.20 9.42 0.99
C LYS A 189 -21.13 10.47 2.10
N VAL A 190 -21.17 10.06 3.36
CA VAL A 190 -21.11 10.99 4.51
C VAL A 190 -19.76 11.71 4.54
N THR A 191 -18.65 11.01 4.29
CA THR A 191 -17.31 11.63 4.23
C THR A 191 -17.24 12.75 3.20
N HIS A 192 -17.70 12.51 1.97
CA HIS A 192 -17.68 13.53 0.92
C HIS A 192 -18.65 14.69 1.19
N ILE A 193 -19.81 14.43 1.80
CA ILE A 193 -20.75 15.49 2.20
C ILE A 193 -20.13 16.39 3.27
N VAL A 194 -19.52 15.80 4.31
CA VAL A 194 -18.81 16.55 5.36
C VAL A 194 -17.65 17.35 4.75
N SER A 195 -16.91 16.74 3.82
CA SER A 195 -15.82 17.40 3.08
C SER A 195 -16.31 18.64 2.33
N LEU A 196 -17.47 18.57 1.65
CA LEU A 196 -18.07 19.73 0.98
C LEU A 196 -18.44 20.85 1.97
N GLY A 197 -18.87 20.51 3.18
CA GLY A 197 -19.08 21.48 4.26
C GLY A 197 -17.79 22.20 4.65
N VAL A 198 -16.69 21.47 4.84
CA VAL A 198 -15.37 22.08 5.13
C VAL A 198 -14.89 22.94 3.96
N ILE A 199 -15.09 22.48 2.72
CA ILE A 199 -14.73 23.22 1.51
C ILE A 199 -15.53 24.54 1.39
N ALA A 200 -16.80 24.56 1.80
CA ALA A 200 -17.59 25.79 1.84
C ALA A 200 -16.99 26.84 2.80
N VAL A 201 -16.48 26.42 3.95
CA VAL A 201 -15.73 27.29 4.86
C VAL A 201 -14.43 27.78 4.21
N ALA A 202 -13.71 26.90 3.50
CA ALA A 202 -12.50 27.28 2.76
C ALA A 202 -12.78 28.32 1.66
N PHE A 203 -13.93 28.24 0.97
CA PHE A 203 -14.36 29.30 0.03
C PHE A 203 -14.61 30.64 0.73
N GLY A 204 -15.25 30.64 1.90
CA GLY A 204 -15.43 31.85 2.70
C GLY A 204 -14.10 32.48 3.10
N ALA A 205 -13.15 31.66 3.56
CA ALA A 205 -11.78 32.10 3.87
C ALA A 205 -11.06 32.64 2.64
N ALA A 206 -11.14 31.95 1.49
CA ALA A 206 -10.54 32.39 0.24
C ALA A 206 -11.08 33.76 -0.21
N TYR A 207 -12.39 33.98 -0.06
CA TYR A 207 -13.03 35.26 -0.33
C TYR A 207 -12.56 36.35 0.65
N MET A 208 -12.54 36.10 1.96
CA MET A 208 -12.06 37.08 2.93
C MET A 208 -10.59 37.47 2.73
N MET A 209 -9.76 36.50 2.34
CA MET A 209 -8.33 36.71 2.10
C MET A 209 -8.01 37.22 0.68
N GLN A 210 -9.02 37.30 -0.20
CA GLN A 210 -8.86 37.59 -1.64
C GLN A 210 -7.79 36.68 -2.30
N SER A 211 -7.69 35.43 -1.84
CA SER A 211 -6.66 34.49 -2.28
C SER A 211 -7.17 33.62 -3.42
N PHE A 212 -6.71 33.91 -4.64
CA PHE A 212 -7.00 33.08 -5.82
C PHE A 212 -6.51 31.64 -5.65
N PHE A 213 -5.35 31.44 -5.02
CA PHE A 213 -4.77 30.11 -4.82
C PHE A 213 -5.66 29.22 -3.94
N ILE A 214 -6.11 29.72 -2.79
CA ILE A 214 -7.00 28.96 -1.89
C ILE A 214 -8.35 28.72 -2.58
N PHE A 215 -8.85 29.71 -3.33
CA PHE A 215 -10.08 29.55 -4.11
C PHE A 215 -9.97 28.42 -5.14
N ALA A 216 -8.89 28.40 -5.93
CA ALA A 216 -8.65 27.37 -6.95
C ALA A 216 -8.50 25.98 -6.30
N LEU A 217 -7.79 25.88 -5.17
CA LEU A 217 -7.65 24.63 -4.43
C LEU A 217 -8.99 24.13 -3.88
N ALA A 218 -9.80 25.02 -3.30
CA ALA A 218 -11.14 24.70 -2.81
C ALA A 218 -12.07 24.25 -3.94
N ALA A 219 -12.01 24.90 -5.11
CA ALA A 219 -12.77 24.52 -6.30
C ALA A 219 -12.36 23.14 -6.83
N PHE A 220 -11.05 22.87 -6.91
CA PHE A 220 -10.55 21.56 -7.29
C PHE A 220 -10.99 20.46 -6.29
N ALA A 221 -10.89 20.73 -4.99
CA ALA A 221 -11.34 19.80 -3.96
C ALA A 221 -12.86 19.56 -4.02
N ALA A 222 -13.66 20.61 -4.25
CA ALA A 222 -15.11 20.51 -4.43
C ALA A 222 -15.44 19.61 -5.63
N TRP A 223 -14.82 19.88 -6.78
CA TRP A 223 -15.00 19.07 -7.99
C TRP A 223 -14.67 17.60 -7.73
N ARG A 224 -13.52 17.31 -7.10
CA ARG A 224 -13.15 15.93 -6.76
C ARG A 224 -14.16 15.23 -5.85
N ASN A 225 -14.68 15.92 -4.83
CA ASN A 225 -15.66 15.34 -3.91
C ASN A 225 -17.02 15.10 -4.58
N VAL A 226 -17.45 16.00 -5.47
CA VAL A 226 -18.67 15.82 -6.26
C VAL A 226 -18.53 14.63 -7.21
N GLN A 227 -17.39 14.50 -7.90
CA GLN A 227 -17.14 13.37 -8.80
C GLN A 227 -17.07 12.03 -8.06
N ALA A 228 -16.51 12.02 -6.84
CA ALA A 228 -16.53 10.83 -5.98
C ALA A 228 -17.97 10.44 -5.55
N LEU A 229 -18.83 11.42 -5.24
CA LEU A 229 -20.24 11.18 -4.93
C LEU A 229 -21.04 10.62 -6.12
N LYS A 230 -20.66 10.97 -7.35
CA LYS A 230 -21.22 10.39 -8.58
C LYS A 230 -20.72 8.97 -8.86
N GLY A 231 -19.72 8.48 -8.12
CA GLY A 231 -19.09 7.18 -8.34
C GLY A 231 -18.10 7.15 -9.51
N GLU A 232 -17.70 8.31 -10.04
CA GLU A 232 -16.78 8.41 -11.18
C GLU A 232 -15.31 8.28 -10.77
N ILE A 233 -14.99 8.53 -9.49
CA ILE A 233 -13.62 8.45 -8.94
C ILE A 233 -13.66 7.58 -7.69
N SER A 234 -12.75 6.60 -7.59
CA SER A 234 -12.63 5.77 -6.39
C SER A 234 -12.03 6.53 -5.22
N SER A 235 -12.62 6.37 -4.04
CA SER A 235 -12.16 6.97 -2.79
C SER A 235 -11.05 6.10 -2.16
N GLY A 236 -9.78 6.35 -2.50
CA GLY A 236 -8.65 5.81 -1.74
C GLY A 236 -7.25 6.19 -2.25
N ALA A 237 -6.29 6.27 -1.33
CA ALA A 237 -4.85 6.24 -1.60
C ALA A 237 -4.30 4.79 -1.75
N PHE A 238 -5.19 3.81 -1.60
CA PHE A 238 -4.86 2.41 -1.84
C PHE A 238 -4.49 2.20 -3.30
N ARG A 239 -3.52 1.31 -3.56
CA ARG A 239 -3.40 0.75 -4.90
C ARG A 239 -4.74 0.08 -5.24
N PRO A 240 -5.48 0.54 -6.26
CA PRO A 240 -6.72 -0.11 -6.64
C PRO A 240 -6.38 -1.55 -7.00
N VAL A 241 -7.01 -2.52 -6.31
CA VAL A 241 -6.91 -3.92 -6.71
C VAL A 241 -7.37 -3.98 -8.16
N SER A 242 -6.52 -4.51 -9.04
CA SER A 242 -6.88 -4.63 -10.45
C SER A 242 -8.20 -5.39 -10.54
N GLN A 243 -9.27 -4.74 -11.03
CA GLN A 243 -10.55 -5.44 -11.18
C GLN A 243 -10.39 -6.68 -12.06
N MET A 244 -9.45 -6.64 -13.00
CA MET A 244 -9.02 -7.78 -13.78
C MET A 244 -8.54 -8.95 -12.90
N ALA A 245 -7.76 -8.69 -11.84
CA ALA A 245 -7.29 -9.76 -10.94
C ALA A 245 -8.45 -10.46 -10.24
N LYS A 246 -9.47 -9.72 -9.82
CA LYS A 246 -10.68 -10.29 -9.20
C LYS A 246 -11.49 -11.08 -10.21
N THR A 247 -11.66 -10.57 -11.42
CA THR A 247 -12.35 -11.28 -12.51
C THR A 247 -11.64 -12.58 -12.87
N LEU A 248 -10.32 -12.55 -13.02
CA LEU A 248 -9.52 -13.76 -13.31
C LEU A 248 -9.60 -14.77 -12.17
N LEU A 249 -9.57 -14.34 -10.91
CA LEU A 249 -9.72 -15.26 -9.78
C LEU A 249 -11.10 -15.92 -9.77
N ALA A 250 -12.17 -15.13 -9.96
CA ALA A 250 -13.53 -15.66 -9.99
C ALA A 250 -13.72 -16.67 -11.13
N GLN A 251 -13.15 -16.39 -12.31
CA GLN A 251 -13.15 -17.34 -13.42
C GLN A 251 -12.34 -18.60 -13.10
N ALA A 252 -11.19 -18.46 -12.44
CA ALA A 252 -10.37 -19.60 -12.02
C ALA A 252 -11.10 -20.48 -11.01
N GLU A 253 -11.86 -19.90 -10.08
CA GLU A 253 -12.68 -20.64 -9.12
C GLU A 253 -13.80 -21.44 -9.79
N VAL A 254 -14.46 -20.84 -10.79
CA VAL A 254 -15.50 -21.53 -11.58
C VAL A 254 -14.89 -22.69 -12.38
N ALA A 255 -13.76 -22.46 -13.05
CA ALA A 255 -13.06 -23.51 -13.81
C ALA A 255 -12.60 -24.66 -12.89
N TYR A 256 -12.03 -24.32 -11.73
CA TYR A 256 -11.57 -25.30 -10.75
C TYR A 256 -12.72 -26.14 -10.18
N ALA A 257 -13.87 -25.51 -9.89
CA ALA A 257 -15.07 -26.21 -9.43
C ALA A 257 -15.70 -27.10 -10.52
N ALA A 258 -15.47 -26.78 -11.79
CA ALA A 258 -15.86 -27.60 -12.94
C ALA A 258 -14.82 -28.69 -13.29
N GLU A 259 -13.78 -28.86 -12.45
CA GLU A 259 -12.65 -29.78 -12.67
C GLU A 259 -11.84 -29.50 -13.96
N ASP A 260 -11.99 -28.31 -14.55
CA ASP A 260 -11.16 -27.85 -15.66
C ASP A 260 -9.85 -27.25 -15.10
N TYR A 261 -8.97 -28.14 -14.63
CA TYR A 261 -7.71 -27.77 -13.99
C TYR A 261 -6.75 -27.03 -14.93
N ARG A 262 -6.80 -27.33 -16.24
CA ARG A 262 -5.96 -26.64 -17.24
C ARG A 262 -6.35 -25.17 -17.34
N GLU A 263 -7.65 -24.88 -17.43
CA GLU A 263 -8.14 -23.51 -17.51
C GLU A 263 -7.95 -22.76 -16.19
N ALA A 264 -8.22 -23.41 -15.05
CA ALA A 264 -7.96 -22.84 -13.73
C ALA A 264 -6.49 -22.44 -13.54
N ALA A 265 -5.55 -23.29 -13.96
CA ALA A 265 -4.12 -22.99 -13.92
C ALA A 265 -3.75 -21.81 -14.86
N ARG A 266 -4.27 -21.80 -16.10
CA ARG A 266 -4.04 -20.72 -17.07
C ARG A 266 -4.46 -19.36 -16.50
N LEU A 267 -5.66 -19.28 -15.92
CA LEU A 267 -6.21 -18.06 -15.34
C LEU A 267 -5.39 -17.60 -14.12
N CYS A 268 -4.95 -18.53 -13.27
CA CYS A 268 -4.08 -18.20 -12.13
C CYS A 268 -2.70 -17.71 -12.58
N HIS A 269 -2.14 -18.25 -13.66
CA HIS A 269 -0.90 -17.74 -14.26
C HIS A 269 -1.06 -16.32 -14.83
N GLN A 270 -2.18 -16.03 -15.51
CA GLN A 270 -2.49 -14.68 -15.98
C GLN A 270 -2.66 -13.70 -14.82
N LEU A 271 -3.35 -14.11 -13.76
CA LEU A 271 -3.52 -13.30 -12.55
C LEU A 271 -2.16 -12.98 -11.91
N ARG A 272 -1.24 -13.94 -11.86
CA ARG A 272 0.12 -13.77 -11.35
C ARG A 272 1.00 -12.86 -12.20
N ALA A 273 0.68 -12.73 -13.49
CA ALA A 273 1.37 -11.82 -14.39
C ALA A 273 0.88 -10.37 -14.24
N LEU A 274 -0.20 -10.13 -13.50
CA LEU A 274 -0.65 -8.77 -13.20
C LEU A 274 0.29 -8.08 -12.21
N ASP A 275 0.47 -6.77 -12.38
CA ASP A 275 1.44 -5.99 -11.60
C ASP A 275 1.06 -5.82 -10.11
N ASN A 276 -0.23 -5.91 -9.74
CA ASN A 276 -0.71 -5.69 -8.35
C ASN A 276 -1.97 -6.51 -7.96
N PRO A 277 -1.93 -7.84 -7.92
CA PRO A 277 -2.95 -8.64 -7.24
C PRO A 277 -2.80 -8.51 -5.72
N ASP A 278 -3.89 -8.29 -4.98
CA ASP A 278 -3.84 -8.20 -3.52
C ASP A 278 -3.42 -9.54 -2.87
N GLN A 279 -2.89 -9.48 -1.65
CA GLN A 279 -2.38 -10.68 -0.97
C GLN A 279 -3.45 -11.76 -0.75
N THR A 280 -4.72 -11.38 -0.60
CA THR A 280 -5.81 -12.34 -0.40
C THR A 280 -6.14 -13.05 -1.71
N THR A 281 -6.26 -12.29 -2.80
CA THR A 281 -6.45 -12.83 -4.15
C THR A 281 -5.28 -13.71 -4.58
N MET A 282 -4.04 -13.30 -4.32
CA MET A 282 -2.86 -14.11 -4.62
C MET A 282 -2.81 -15.38 -3.77
N ARG A 283 -3.12 -15.31 -2.47
CA ARG A 283 -3.19 -16.48 -1.59
C ARG A 283 -4.20 -17.51 -2.09
N ARG A 284 -5.38 -17.04 -2.51
CA ARG A 284 -6.42 -17.90 -3.09
C ARG A 284 -6.00 -18.47 -4.44
N ALA A 285 -5.36 -17.67 -5.29
CA ALA A 285 -4.82 -18.14 -6.58
C ALA A 285 -3.80 -19.28 -6.40
N TRP A 286 -2.93 -19.22 -5.38
CA TRP A 286 -2.01 -20.34 -5.08
C TRP A 286 -2.72 -21.62 -4.66
N GLN A 287 -3.81 -21.51 -3.89
CA GLN A 287 -4.63 -22.65 -3.45
C GLN A 287 -5.39 -23.32 -4.59
N ILE A 288 -5.57 -22.63 -5.72
CA ILE A 288 -6.17 -23.19 -6.94
C ILE A 288 -5.07 -23.70 -7.87
N LEU A 289 -4.03 -22.90 -8.09
CA LEU A 289 -2.96 -23.19 -9.03
C LEU A 289 -2.18 -24.45 -8.64
N GLY A 290 -1.79 -24.60 -7.37
CA GLY A 290 -1.02 -25.76 -6.91
C GLY A 290 -1.73 -27.09 -7.20
N PRO A 291 -2.95 -27.30 -6.66
CA PRO A 291 -3.73 -28.50 -6.91
C PRO A 291 -4.08 -28.70 -8.39
N SER A 292 -4.37 -27.62 -9.13
CA SER A 292 -4.63 -27.71 -10.56
C SER A 292 -3.43 -28.26 -11.31
N MET A 293 -2.22 -27.78 -11.02
CA MET A 293 -0.99 -28.26 -11.64
C MET A 293 -0.69 -29.71 -11.25
N ALA A 294 -0.96 -30.11 -10.00
CA ALA A 294 -0.75 -31.49 -9.55
C ALA A 294 -1.61 -32.52 -10.32
N ARG A 295 -2.84 -32.13 -10.70
CA ARG A 295 -3.80 -33.00 -11.39
C ARG A 295 -3.67 -32.98 -12.91
N PHE A 296 -3.03 -31.96 -13.48
CA PHE A 296 -3.02 -31.71 -14.92
C PHE A 296 -1.62 -31.66 -15.55
N ASP A 297 -0.58 -31.25 -14.81
CA ASP A 297 0.79 -31.07 -15.31
C ASP A 297 1.76 -32.05 -14.63
N ASP A 298 3.08 -31.80 -14.75
CA ASP A 298 4.12 -32.60 -14.14
C ASP A 298 4.22 -32.39 -12.61
N PRO A 299 4.31 -33.48 -11.82
CA PRO A 299 4.35 -33.41 -10.36
C PRO A 299 5.53 -32.60 -9.81
N ASP A 300 6.70 -32.58 -10.47
CA ASP A 300 7.85 -31.77 -10.03
C ASP A 300 7.55 -30.27 -10.14
N HIS A 301 6.90 -29.86 -11.23
CA HIS A 301 6.49 -28.46 -11.42
C HIS A 301 5.41 -28.05 -10.43
N ALA A 302 4.40 -28.89 -10.20
CA ALA A 302 3.30 -28.64 -9.29
C ALA A 302 3.78 -28.40 -7.85
N LEU A 303 4.78 -29.16 -7.41
CA LEU A 303 5.36 -29.12 -6.06
C LEU A 303 5.88 -27.73 -5.68
N SER A 304 6.45 -27.01 -6.66
CA SER A 304 6.95 -25.64 -6.47
C SER A 304 5.84 -24.63 -6.12
N PHE A 305 4.62 -24.87 -6.59
CA PHE A 305 3.45 -24.03 -6.35
C PHE A 305 2.72 -24.45 -5.07
N LEU A 306 2.56 -25.75 -4.85
CA LEU A 306 1.96 -26.32 -3.66
C LEU A 306 2.71 -25.90 -2.38
N LYS A 307 4.05 -25.94 -2.39
CA LYS A 307 4.88 -25.49 -1.26
C LYS A 307 4.75 -23.99 -0.94
N ARG A 308 4.26 -23.17 -1.88
CA ARG A 308 4.01 -21.73 -1.68
C ARG A 308 2.59 -21.43 -1.22
N ALA A 309 1.65 -22.34 -1.47
CA ALA A 309 0.25 -22.15 -1.14
C ALA A 309 0.02 -22.24 0.38
N THR A 310 -0.92 -21.46 0.89
CA THR A 310 -1.37 -21.64 2.29
C THR A 310 -2.15 -22.96 2.39
N PRO A 311 -1.82 -23.88 3.31
CA PRO A 311 -2.38 -25.22 3.28
C PRO A 311 -3.89 -25.23 3.55
N ASN A 312 -4.65 -25.83 2.63
CA ASN A 312 -6.05 -26.24 2.72
C ASN A 312 -6.16 -27.72 2.28
N ALA A 313 -7.37 -28.30 2.34
CA ALA A 313 -7.58 -29.71 1.95
C ALA A 313 -7.00 -30.03 0.56
N ASP A 314 -7.37 -29.26 -0.47
CA ASP A 314 -6.88 -29.47 -1.84
C ASP A 314 -5.36 -29.39 -2.00
N VAL A 315 -4.70 -28.41 -1.35
CA VAL A 315 -3.24 -28.28 -1.41
C VAL A 315 -2.54 -29.44 -0.72
N VAL A 316 -3.09 -29.92 0.39
CA VAL A 316 -2.54 -31.08 1.09
C VAL A 316 -2.72 -32.34 0.27
N GLU A 317 -3.89 -32.55 -0.34
CA GLU A 317 -4.13 -33.67 -1.25
C GLU A 317 -3.20 -33.61 -2.47
N GLY A 318 -3.02 -32.44 -3.08
CA GLY A 318 -2.06 -32.26 -4.18
C GLY A 318 -0.61 -32.54 -3.78
N LEU A 319 -0.20 -32.19 -2.55
CA LEU A 319 1.13 -32.54 -2.03
C LEU A 319 1.29 -34.04 -1.84
N VAL A 320 0.28 -34.73 -1.31
CA VAL A 320 0.26 -36.20 -1.19
C VAL A 320 0.41 -36.84 -2.56
N GLU A 321 -0.39 -36.40 -3.55
CA GLU A 321 -0.35 -36.91 -4.92
C GLU A 321 1.04 -36.74 -5.53
N CYS A 322 1.64 -35.54 -5.45
CA CYS A 322 2.97 -35.31 -6.01
C CYS A 322 4.07 -36.09 -5.28
N TYR A 323 4.06 -36.15 -3.94
CA TYR A 323 5.08 -36.91 -3.19
C TYR A 323 4.99 -38.41 -3.47
N PHE A 324 3.78 -38.94 -3.60
CA PHE A 324 3.58 -40.34 -3.95
C PHE A 324 4.05 -40.64 -5.38
N GLN A 325 3.75 -39.77 -6.36
CA GLN A 325 4.17 -39.97 -7.75
C GLN A 325 5.68 -39.84 -7.96
N LEU A 326 6.36 -39.06 -7.13
CA LEU A 326 7.80 -38.80 -7.20
C LEU A 326 8.62 -39.71 -6.25
N ASP A 327 8.00 -40.72 -5.63
CA ASP A 327 8.62 -41.63 -4.65
C ASP A 327 9.33 -40.88 -3.50
N MET A 328 8.79 -39.73 -3.08
CA MET A 328 9.30 -38.89 -1.99
C MET A 328 8.73 -39.36 -0.64
N HIS A 329 9.13 -40.56 -0.20
CA HIS A 329 8.56 -41.24 0.98
C HIS A 329 8.76 -40.46 2.29
N ASP A 330 9.95 -39.89 2.53
CA ASP A 330 10.26 -39.14 3.75
C ASP A 330 9.35 -37.91 3.91
N GLU A 331 9.17 -37.16 2.83
CA GLU A 331 8.29 -35.98 2.81
C GLU A 331 6.82 -36.35 2.94
N LEU A 332 6.41 -37.48 2.35
CA LEU A 332 5.05 -37.99 2.44
C LEU A 332 4.70 -38.40 3.88
N GLU A 333 5.56 -39.15 4.55
CA GLU A 333 5.40 -39.52 5.97
C GLU A 333 5.35 -38.27 6.87
N ALA A 334 6.26 -37.32 6.64
CA ALA A 334 6.29 -36.07 7.39
C ALA A 334 4.99 -35.25 7.19
N LEU A 335 4.44 -35.23 5.98
CA LEU A 335 3.18 -34.55 5.68
C LEU A 335 2.00 -35.24 6.39
N ILE A 336 1.91 -36.57 6.34
CA ILE A 336 0.84 -37.34 6.99
C ILE A 336 0.85 -37.14 8.52
N ALA A 337 2.04 -37.09 9.13
CA ALA A 337 2.20 -36.83 10.56
C ALA A 337 1.94 -35.36 10.95
N SER A 338 1.83 -34.46 9.98
CA SER A 338 1.67 -33.02 10.23
C SER A 338 0.24 -32.64 10.65
N LYS A 339 0.12 -31.49 11.32
CA LYS A 339 -1.20 -30.89 11.61
C LYS A 339 -1.96 -30.47 10.35
N ASP A 340 -1.26 -30.28 9.23
CA ASP A 340 -1.90 -29.89 7.98
C ASP A 340 -2.68 -31.03 7.34
N PHE A 341 -2.27 -32.29 7.55
CA PHE A 341 -3.03 -33.46 7.07
C PHE A 341 -4.44 -33.51 7.66
N ALA A 342 -4.62 -33.07 8.91
CA ALA A 342 -5.95 -32.99 9.55
C ALA A 342 -6.93 -32.02 8.86
N LYS A 343 -6.49 -31.22 7.89
CA LYS A 343 -7.36 -30.35 7.08
C LYS A 343 -8.11 -31.11 5.99
N VAL A 344 -7.67 -32.32 5.64
CA VAL A 344 -8.35 -33.21 4.69
C VAL A 344 -9.52 -33.92 5.40
N ASP A 345 -10.62 -34.10 4.69
CA ASP A 345 -11.82 -34.78 5.22
C ASP A 345 -11.48 -36.17 5.79
N PRO A 346 -12.03 -36.57 6.95
CA PRO A 346 -11.72 -37.88 7.56
C PRO A 346 -11.91 -39.08 6.62
N ALA A 347 -12.99 -39.11 5.83
CA ALA A 347 -13.23 -40.22 4.91
C ALA A 347 -12.19 -40.25 3.78
N ARG A 348 -11.76 -39.06 3.32
CA ARG A 348 -10.72 -38.93 2.30
C ARG A 348 -9.34 -39.31 2.84
N ARG A 349 -9.03 -38.99 4.10
CA ARG A 349 -7.78 -39.41 4.76
C ARG A 349 -7.66 -40.92 4.85
N GLU A 350 -8.73 -41.62 5.22
CA GLU A 350 -8.73 -43.09 5.24
C GLU A 350 -8.43 -43.68 3.86
N GLN A 351 -9.02 -43.12 2.80
CA GLN A 351 -8.73 -43.55 1.42
C GLN A 351 -7.27 -43.33 1.04
N ILE A 352 -6.69 -42.18 1.41
CA ILE A 352 -5.29 -41.87 1.13
C ILE A 352 -4.36 -42.85 1.86
N LEU A 353 -4.59 -43.05 3.16
CA LEU A 353 -3.77 -43.96 3.99
C LEU A 353 -3.84 -45.40 3.46
N ALA A 354 -5.02 -45.87 3.05
CA ALA A 354 -5.20 -47.18 2.48
C ALA A 354 -4.39 -47.41 1.17
N VAL A 355 -4.01 -46.36 0.47
CA VAL A 355 -3.19 -46.43 -0.76
C VAL A 355 -1.70 -46.23 -0.46
N VAL A 356 -1.38 -45.34 0.48
CA VAL A 356 0.01 -44.95 0.78
C VAL A 356 0.69 -45.95 1.74
N GLU A 357 0.00 -46.47 2.75
CA GLU A 357 0.57 -47.41 3.73
C GLU A 357 1.08 -48.72 3.09
N PRO A 358 0.34 -49.40 2.19
CA PRO A 358 0.82 -50.63 1.56
C PRO A 358 1.94 -50.40 0.52
N ALA A 359 2.17 -49.16 0.10
CA ALA A 359 3.22 -48.78 -0.83
C ALA A 359 4.54 -48.46 -0.10
N ALA A 360 4.46 -47.90 1.12
CA ALA A 360 5.62 -47.66 1.99
C ALA A 360 6.24 -48.95 2.57
N GLU A 361 5.47 -50.04 2.65
CA GLU A 361 5.93 -51.35 3.15
C GLU A 361 6.55 -52.26 2.07
N ARG A 362 6.67 -51.82 0.81
CA ARG A 362 7.36 -52.61 -0.24
C ARG A 362 8.88 -52.36 -0.16
N PRO A 363 9.69 -53.42 0.00
CA PRO A 363 11.14 -53.32 0.19
C PRO A 363 11.90 -52.87 -1.06
#